data_AF-A0A2S8RAK6-F1
#
_entry.id   AF-A0A2S8RAK6-F1
#
_cell.length_a   1.000
_cell.length_b   1.000
_cell.length_c   1.000
_cell.angle_alpha   90.00
_cell.angle_beta   90.00
_cell.angle_gamma   90.00
#
_symmetry.space_group_name_H-M   'P 1'
#
loop_
_entity.id
_entity.type
_entity.pdbx_description
1 polymer ?
#
loop_
_entity_poly.entity_id
_entity_poly.type
_entity_poly.pdbx_seq_one_letter_code
_entity_poly.pdbx_strand_id
1 'polypeptide(L)'
;MLTAVMQLGEYVLNNQGTETGELFQVIENPNEKGNYNHVLKIAFDFKDDDISYRGIEYEEFSSQKISKYAYKKGSSRGGDITPTSKYTEAGKTINKILISLNDVINTSEQVNLDQKIFNKIYEYISTNEESIINDITQKVESISLKKGESFIITITLFDDVNEKYMGDFGLIKNRLAKIQNEQYYKKYGKTSKGKGICYYCKEDGEVYGFVNTYNSYTVDKIGFVSGGFKQENAWRNYPVCAGCAQNLEMGKKYVKENLTSRFSGFNYFVVPKAVIRDLEDEEEFIKTLHEFERNEKFSTKEITKQNLLGSEKEFLEIIQDSKNFLNYNMVIFKEEQSGSVFRILLYIEDIVPSKVKNILRVKDQVDEIELFNNLPGKDKTTYNLNFGFDKIRTFFPNNKTEGNFDKSFLEILNNVFTYKNISYKFLLGRMISKIRVSFAREEYLESLVLQALMNIMFIDRLNLFNDKERGVLKIMVEKTEKNKKYLDFFENESYSEFFSSDYKRAVFLTGVLTEKLLNIQYKERGNKPFYSRINGLKLDKNLVKRIFTEAINKLNEYDKNYYKELEYLIGMYMLGEEAEKSISNDEISFYFVLGMTLAKHFKEEKKSGEDEE
;
A
#
# COMPACT_ATOMS: atom_id res chain seq x y z
N MET A 1 15.16 -2.30 9.65
CA MET A 1 14.95 -1.96 8.23
C MET A 1 16.24 -1.95 7.40
N LEU A 2 17.17 -1.00 7.57
CA LEU A 2 18.30 -0.83 6.64
C LEU A 2 19.24 -2.05 6.55
N THR A 3 19.43 -2.79 7.62
CA THR A 3 20.17 -4.07 7.58
C THR A 3 19.53 -5.09 6.65
N ALA A 4 18.20 -5.17 6.63
CA ALA A 4 17.46 -6.07 5.73
C ALA A 4 17.54 -5.58 4.27
N VAL A 5 17.47 -4.27 4.07
CA VAL A 5 17.73 -3.66 2.74
C VAL A 5 19.13 -3.99 2.26
N MET A 6 20.13 -3.91 3.13
CA MET A 6 21.50 -4.26 2.79
C MET A 6 21.65 -5.74 2.40
N GLN A 7 21.04 -6.65 3.17
CA GLN A 7 21.03 -8.09 2.85
C GLN A 7 20.42 -8.38 1.47
N LEU A 8 19.34 -7.66 1.10
CA LEU A 8 18.77 -7.75 -0.24
C LEU A 8 19.73 -7.23 -1.32
N GLY A 9 20.44 -6.13 -1.04
CA GLY A 9 21.44 -5.59 -1.96
C GLY A 9 22.60 -6.52 -2.22
N GLU A 10 23.12 -7.17 -1.17
CA GLU A 10 24.15 -8.21 -1.26
C GLU A 10 23.68 -9.39 -2.11
N TYR A 11 22.45 -9.86 -1.87
CA TYR A 11 21.84 -10.90 -2.69
C TYR A 11 21.77 -10.53 -4.17
N VAL A 12 21.27 -9.33 -4.48
CA VAL A 12 21.13 -8.86 -5.87
C VAL A 12 22.49 -8.78 -6.55
N LEU A 13 23.50 -8.25 -5.85
CA LEU A 13 24.86 -8.09 -6.38
C LEU A 13 25.59 -9.41 -6.59
N ASN A 14 25.39 -10.39 -5.71
CA ASN A 14 26.04 -11.70 -5.82
C ASN A 14 25.39 -12.60 -6.90
N ASN A 15 24.11 -12.39 -7.22
CA ASN A 15 23.34 -13.27 -8.11
C ASN A 15 22.99 -12.66 -9.48
N GLN A 16 23.15 -11.35 -9.69
CA GLN A 16 23.05 -10.73 -11.02
C GLN A 16 24.47 -10.48 -11.57
N GLY A 17 24.78 -11.02 -12.75
CA GLY A 17 26.11 -10.95 -13.37
C GLY A 17 26.76 -9.55 -13.30
N THR A 18 28.01 -9.53 -12.84
CA THR A 18 28.78 -8.34 -12.41
C THR A 18 28.90 -7.23 -13.46
N GLU A 19 28.97 -7.55 -14.76
CA GLU A 19 29.16 -6.53 -15.81
C GLU A 19 27.90 -5.72 -16.16
N THR A 20 26.71 -6.27 -15.93
CA THR A 20 25.44 -5.57 -16.20
C THR A 20 24.93 -4.86 -14.94
N GLY A 21 25.28 -5.36 -13.76
CA GLY A 21 24.84 -4.83 -12.47
C GLY A 21 25.34 -3.41 -12.18
N GLU A 22 26.63 -3.12 -12.35
CA GLU A 22 27.26 -1.86 -11.90
C GLU A 22 26.73 -0.61 -12.63
N LEU A 23 26.52 -0.69 -13.95
CA LEU A 23 25.96 0.42 -14.74
C LEU A 23 24.49 0.67 -14.42
N PHE A 24 23.70 -0.39 -14.23
CA PHE A 24 22.26 -0.30 -13.93
C PHE A 24 21.96 0.35 -12.57
N GLN A 25 22.96 0.50 -11.71
CA GLN A 25 22.81 1.13 -10.39
C GLN A 25 22.76 2.64 -10.45
N VAL A 26 23.50 3.21 -11.41
CA VAL A 26 23.75 4.65 -11.48
C VAL A 26 22.80 5.30 -12.47
N ILE A 27 22.50 4.60 -13.58
CA ILE A 27 21.63 5.09 -14.64
C ILE A 27 20.15 5.10 -14.21
N GLU A 28 19.40 6.05 -14.75
CA GLU A 28 17.98 6.23 -14.53
C GLU A 28 17.21 5.79 -15.77
N ASN A 29 15.99 5.28 -15.59
CA ASN A 29 15.08 5.09 -16.73
C ASN A 29 14.57 6.46 -17.20
N PRO A 30 14.97 6.97 -18.38
CA PRO A 30 14.51 8.27 -18.85
C PRO A 30 12.99 8.27 -19.09
N ASN A 31 12.37 7.11 -19.32
CA ASN A 31 10.93 6.96 -19.55
C ASN A 31 10.14 6.38 -18.36
N GLU A 32 10.57 6.62 -17.10
CA GLU A 32 9.88 6.10 -15.90
C GLU A 32 8.38 6.47 -15.84
N LYS A 33 7.98 7.62 -16.41
CA LYS A 33 6.58 8.10 -16.44
C LYS A 33 5.80 7.73 -17.70
N GLY A 34 6.42 7.08 -18.68
CA GLY A 34 5.77 6.73 -19.96
C GLY A 34 5.60 7.88 -20.96
N ASN A 35 6.28 9.01 -20.73
CA ASN A 35 6.16 10.23 -21.56
C ASN A 35 7.29 10.37 -22.60
N TYR A 36 8.35 9.57 -22.53
CA TYR A 36 9.54 9.67 -23.37
C TYR A 36 9.66 8.44 -24.27
N ASN A 37 8.73 8.30 -25.19
CA ASN A 37 8.55 7.09 -26.02
C ASN A 37 9.42 7.09 -27.29
N HIS A 38 10.16 8.17 -27.53
CA HIS A 38 10.91 8.39 -28.76
C HIS A 38 12.36 8.75 -28.45
N VAL A 39 13.30 8.28 -29.28
CA VAL A 39 14.73 8.57 -29.15
C VAL A 39 15.24 9.17 -30.46
N LEU A 40 15.88 10.33 -30.35
CA LEU A 40 16.64 10.96 -31.41
C LEU A 40 18.13 10.72 -31.17
N LYS A 41 18.83 10.23 -32.19
CA LYS A 41 20.25 9.89 -32.13
C LYS A 41 21.03 10.88 -32.98
N ILE A 42 21.96 11.61 -32.37
CA ILE A 42 22.97 12.37 -33.11
C ILE A 42 24.02 11.36 -33.58
N ALA A 43 23.90 10.94 -34.83
CA ALA A 43 24.64 9.80 -35.36
C ALA A 43 25.94 10.24 -36.05
N PHE A 44 27.03 9.54 -35.74
CA PHE A 44 28.33 9.69 -36.37
C PHE A 44 28.80 8.33 -36.91
N ASP A 45 29.52 8.34 -38.03
CA ASP A 45 30.31 7.19 -38.49
C ASP A 45 31.76 7.37 -38.02
N PHE A 46 32.44 6.26 -37.67
CA PHE A 46 33.85 6.23 -37.31
C PHE A 46 34.64 5.35 -38.29
N LYS A 47 35.52 5.96 -39.08
CA LYS A 47 36.39 5.27 -40.05
C LYS A 47 37.76 5.94 -40.09
N ASP A 48 38.81 5.14 -40.24
CA ASP A 48 40.19 5.63 -40.37
C ASP A 48 40.62 6.63 -39.26
N ASP A 49 40.23 6.33 -38.01
CA ASP A 49 40.45 7.18 -36.83
C ASP A 49 39.76 8.56 -36.90
N ASP A 50 38.80 8.77 -37.80
CA ASP A 50 38.04 10.01 -37.95
C ASP A 50 36.52 9.82 -37.82
N ILE A 51 35.81 10.93 -37.56
CA ILE A 51 34.35 10.92 -37.44
C ILE A 51 33.70 11.72 -38.56
N SER A 52 32.56 11.24 -39.05
CA SER A 52 31.70 12.00 -39.96
C SER A 52 30.27 12.02 -39.45
N TYR A 53 29.64 13.19 -39.43
CA TYR A 53 28.25 13.33 -39.03
C TYR A 53 27.31 12.75 -40.08
N ARG A 54 26.40 11.88 -39.63
CA ARG A 54 25.43 11.18 -40.47
C ARG A 54 24.05 11.83 -40.45
N GLY A 55 23.73 12.59 -39.41
CA GLY A 55 22.43 13.24 -39.23
C GLY A 55 21.74 12.88 -37.92
N ILE A 56 20.46 13.25 -37.83
CA ILE A 56 19.58 12.88 -36.72
C ILE A 56 18.72 11.68 -37.09
N GLU A 57 19.02 10.54 -36.47
CA GLU A 57 18.26 9.30 -36.63
C GLU A 57 17.17 9.16 -35.56
N TYR A 58 16.15 8.36 -35.86
CA TYR A 58 15.01 8.11 -34.97
C TYR A 58 14.89 6.63 -34.63
N GLU A 59 14.59 6.33 -33.38
CA GLU A 59 14.07 5.02 -32.95
C GLU A 59 12.99 5.18 -31.88
N GLU A 60 12.16 4.15 -31.70
CA GLU A 60 11.26 4.07 -30.55
C GLU A 60 12.04 3.68 -29.29
N PHE A 61 11.65 4.24 -28.14
CA PHE A 61 12.26 3.91 -26.87
C PHE A 61 12.03 2.43 -26.53
N SER A 62 13.11 1.74 -26.15
CA SER A 62 13.05 0.36 -25.66
C SER A 62 13.55 0.25 -24.23
N SER A 63 12.74 -0.38 -23.36
CA SER A 63 13.14 -0.70 -21.99
C SER A 63 14.35 -1.65 -21.93
N GLN A 64 14.58 -2.44 -22.99
CA GLN A 64 15.74 -3.32 -23.10
C GLN A 64 17.05 -2.56 -23.42
N LYS A 65 16.96 -1.30 -23.89
CA LYS A 65 18.12 -0.46 -24.23
C LYS A 65 18.47 0.56 -23.14
N ILE A 66 17.89 0.48 -21.94
CA ILE A 66 18.15 1.42 -20.83
C ILE A 66 19.66 1.53 -20.53
N SER A 67 20.37 0.40 -20.44
CA SER A 67 21.81 0.37 -20.25
C SER A 67 22.58 1.02 -21.39
N LYS A 68 22.13 0.83 -22.64
CA LYS A 68 22.73 1.45 -23.83
C LYS A 68 22.56 2.97 -23.85
N TYR A 69 21.40 3.47 -23.45
CA TYR A 69 21.17 4.92 -23.36
C TYR A 69 22.01 5.57 -22.27
N ALA A 70 22.30 4.83 -21.19
CA ALA A 70 23.10 5.25 -20.05
C ALA A 70 22.65 6.57 -19.40
N TYR A 71 21.37 6.92 -19.50
CA TYR A 71 20.85 8.20 -19.02
C TYR A 71 21.08 8.38 -17.52
N LYS A 72 21.73 9.47 -17.11
CA LYS A 72 21.78 9.88 -15.71
C LYS A 72 21.57 11.39 -15.58
N LYS A 73 20.52 11.79 -14.88
CA LYS A 73 20.17 13.19 -14.70
C LYS A 73 21.26 13.95 -13.92
N GLY A 74 21.61 15.14 -14.41
CA GLY A 74 22.53 16.06 -13.76
C GLY A 74 21.83 17.19 -12.99
N SER A 75 22.57 18.25 -12.68
CA SER A 75 22.02 19.41 -11.96
C SER A 75 21.11 20.25 -12.87
N SER A 76 20.09 20.91 -12.31
CA SER A 76 19.08 21.65 -13.11
C SER A 76 19.66 22.77 -13.98
N ARG A 77 20.84 23.31 -13.65
CA ARG A 77 21.54 24.38 -14.41
C ARG A 77 22.80 23.89 -15.13
N GLY A 78 23.12 22.59 -15.03
CA GLY A 78 24.26 21.97 -15.71
C GLY A 78 23.83 20.93 -16.73
N GLY A 79 24.81 20.26 -17.34
CA GLY A 79 24.59 19.10 -18.18
C GLY A 79 24.07 17.90 -17.39
N ASP A 80 23.46 16.96 -18.10
CA ASP A 80 23.23 15.63 -17.55
C ASP A 80 24.58 14.92 -17.34
N ILE A 81 24.63 13.89 -16.48
CA ILE A 81 25.89 13.22 -16.13
C ILE A 81 26.49 12.47 -17.32
N THR A 82 25.64 12.02 -18.22
CA THR A 82 25.98 11.34 -19.48
C THR A 82 25.46 12.14 -20.68
N PRO A 83 26.04 11.99 -21.89
CA PRO A 83 25.61 12.66 -23.13
C PRO A 83 24.26 12.15 -23.70
N THR A 84 23.31 11.90 -22.82
CA THR A 84 21.95 11.50 -23.09
C THR A 84 21.05 12.40 -22.26
N SER A 85 20.08 13.08 -22.89
CA SER A 85 19.25 14.08 -22.22
C SER A 85 17.78 13.99 -22.64
N LYS A 86 16.89 14.33 -21.71
CA LYS A 86 15.46 14.50 -22.00
C LYS A 86 15.26 15.78 -22.80
N TYR A 87 14.57 15.67 -23.93
CA TYR A 87 14.29 16.81 -24.79
C TYR A 87 13.39 17.83 -24.07
N THR A 88 13.80 19.09 -24.16
CA THR A 88 12.95 20.24 -23.82
C THR A 88 12.86 21.20 -25.00
N GLU A 89 14.02 21.56 -25.54
CA GLU A 89 14.22 22.50 -26.64
C GLU A 89 15.59 22.15 -27.24
N ALA A 90 15.74 22.21 -28.56
CA ALA A 90 16.94 21.73 -29.25
C ALA A 90 18.23 22.36 -28.70
N GLY A 91 18.32 23.69 -28.65
CA GLY A 91 19.52 24.39 -28.16
C GLY A 91 19.86 24.10 -26.70
N LYS A 92 18.85 24.10 -25.80
CA LYS A 92 19.07 23.75 -24.39
C LYS A 92 19.54 22.31 -24.21
N THR A 93 19.02 21.39 -25.03
CA THR A 93 19.36 19.96 -24.95
C THR A 93 20.78 19.72 -25.46
N ILE A 94 21.16 20.37 -26.58
CA ILE A 94 22.52 20.31 -27.12
C ILE A 94 23.55 20.89 -26.15
N ASN A 95 23.27 22.05 -25.56
CA ASN A 95 24.15 22.63 -24.54
C ASN A 95 24.37 21.65 -23.36
N LYS A 96 23.33 20.97 -22.88
CA LYS A 96 23.48 19.95 -21.84
C LYS A 96 24.36 18.78 -22.26
N ILE A 97 24.20 18.32 -23.51
CA ILE A 97 25.01 17.24 -24.08
C ILE A 97 26.48 17.68 -24.20
N LEU A 98 26.76 18.89 -24.67
CA LEU A 98 28.11 19.45 -24.76
C LEU A 98 28.79 19.58 -23.38
N ILE A 99 28.07 20.10 -22.37
CA ILE A 99 28.57 20.14 -21.00
C ILE A 99 28.91 18.73 -20.50
N SER A 100 28.03 17.76 -20.78
CA SER A 100 28.23 16.37 -20.38
C SER A 100 29.44 15.73 -21.06
N LEU A 101 29.58 15.92 -22.37
CA LEU A 101 30.73 15.44 -23.14
C LEU A 101 32.04 16.00 -22.57
N ASN A 102 32.10 17.31 -22.33
CA ASN A 102 33.27 17.95 -21.76
C ASN A 102 33.61 17.38 -20.37
N ASP A 103 32.61 17.18 -19.51
CA ASP A 103 32.81 16.57 -18.19
C ASP A 103 33.33 15.12 -18.28
N VAL A 104 32.84 14.34 -19.23
CA VAL A 104 33.26 12.95 -19.48
C VAL A 104 34.69 12.90 -20.01
N ILE A 105 35.03 13.74 -20.99
CA ILE A 105 36.38 13.87 -21.56
C ILE A 105 37.41 14.16 -20.46
N ASN A 106 37.07 15.04 -19.52
CA ASN A 106 37.95 15.45 -18.43
C ASN A 106 38.04 14.45 -17.26
N THR A 107 37.51 13.23 -17.40
CA THR A 107 37.44 12.26 -16.30
C THR A 107 38.66 11.31 -16.20
N SER A 108 39.45 11.15 -17.26
CA SER A 108 40.63 10.26 -17.32
C SER A 108 41.95 11.03 -17.43
N GLU A 109 42.99 10.59 -16.70
CA GLU A 109 44.36 11.09 -16.82
C GLU A 109 45.14 10.45 -17.98
N GLN A 110 44.66 9.33 -18.54
CA GLN A 110 45.25 8.65 -19.69
C GLN A 110 44.37 8.79 -20.94
N VAL A 111 44.98 9.23 -22.05
CA VAL A 111 44.32 9.37 -23.36
C VAL A 111 44.05 7.98 -23.94
N ASN A 112 42.80 7.54 -23.88
CA ASN A 112 42.33 6.31 -24.53
C ASN A 112 41.57 6.62 -25.84
N LEU A 113 41.21 5.58 -26.60
CA LEU A 113 40.49 5.71 -27.87
C LEU A 113 39.14 6.44 -27.69
N ASP A 114 38.37 6.09 -26.66
CA ASP A 114 37.10 6.74 -26.33
C ASP A 114 37.26 8.27 -26.16
N GLN A 115 38.32 8.71 -25.48
CA GLN A 115 38.58 10.14 -25.25
C GLN A 115 38.90 10.88 -26.55
N LYS A 116 39.64 10.25 -27.48
CA LYS A 116 39.87 10.82 -28.82
C LYS A 116 38.56 10.97 -29.60
N ILE A 117 37.74 9.91 -29.62
CA ILE A 117 36.44 9.91 -30.29
C ILE A 117 35.55 11.01 -29.71
N PHE A 118 35.45 11.10 -28.38
CA PHE A 118 34.59 12.07 -27.71
C PHE A 118 35.07 13.50 -27.90
N ASN A 119 36.38 13.75 -27.92
CA ASN A 119 36.95 15.05 -28.30
C ASN A 119 36.54 15.46 -29.71
N LYS A 120 36.66 14.57 -30.69
CA LYS A 120 36.24 14.84 -32.06
C LYS A 120 34.73 15.14 -32.14
N ILE A 121 33.90 14.35 -31.45
CA ILE A 121 32.45 14.57 -31.41
C ILE A 121 32.15 15.93 -30.79
N TYR A 122 32.79 16.26 -29.68
CA TYR A 122 32.63 17.54 -29.00
C TYR A 122 33.01 18.72 -29.90
N GLU A 123 34.16 18.65 -30.57
CA GLU A 123 34.63 19.67 -31.53
C GLU A 123 33.67 19.83 -32.72
N TYR A 124 33.20 18.72 -33.29
CA TYR A 124 32.24 18.74 -34.39
C TYR A 124 30.92 19.40 -33.98
N ILE A 125 30.33 18.98 -32.85
CA ILE A 125 29.06 19.53 -32.36
C ILE A 125 29.22 21.01 -32.02
N SER A 126 30.33 21.40 -31.39
CA SER A 126 30.59 22.81 -31.03
C SER A 126 30.77 23.70 -32.26
N THR A 127 31.42 23.20 -33.30
CA THR A 127 31.64 23.96 -34.54
C THR A 127 30.37 24.06 -35.39
N ASN A 128 29.51 23.05 -35.35
CA ASN A 128 28.31 22.95 -36.18
C ASN A 128 27.01 23.06 -35.35
N GLU A 129 27.05 23.75 -34.21
CA GLU A 129 25.97 23.78 -33.23
C GLU A 129 24.62 24.23 -33.84
N GLU A 130 24.61 25.34 -34.58
CA GLU A 130 23.39 25.86 -35.21
C GLU A 130 22.78 24.87 -36.21
N SER A 131 23.62 24.18 -37.00
CA SER A 131 23.16 23.19 -37.97
C SER A 131 22.51 22.01 -37.27
N ILE A 132 23.13 21.47 -36.22
CA ILE A 132 22.61 20.32 -35.47
C ILE A 132 21.32 20.69 -34.72
N ILE A 133 21.24 21.90 -34.16
CA ILE A 133 20.01 22.41 -33.55
C ILE A 133 18.86 22.47 -34.57
N ASN A 134 19.13 22.92 -35.79
CA ASN A 134 18.15 22.95 -36.86
C ASN A 134 17.72 21.54 -37.28
N ASP A 135 18.66 20.61 -37.46
CA ASP A 135 18.36 19.22 -37.80
C ASP A 135 17.47 18.55 -36.74
N ILE A 136 17.76 18.76 -35.45
CA ILE A 136 16.94 18.25 -34.35
C ILE A 136 15.55 18.88 -34.38
N THR A 137 15.46 20.19 -34.57
CA THR A 137 14.18 20.91 -34.60
C THR A 137 13.30 20.39 -35.73
N GLN A 138 13.86 20.26 -36.95
CA GLN A 138 13.16 19.70 -38.10
C GLN A 138 12.73 18.25 -37.85
N LYS A 139 13.58 17.43 -37.22
CA LYS A 139 13.23 16.04 -36.92
C LYS A 139 12.10 15.95 -35.90
N VAL A 140 12.13 16.77 -34.85
CA VAL A 140 11.06 16.88 -33.84
C VAL A 140 9.74 17.30 -34.49
N GLU A 141 9.75 18.30 -35.38
CA GLU A 141 8.56 18.77 -36.09
C GLU A 141 7.99 17.72 -37.07
N SER A 142 8.85 16.87 -37.63
CA SER A 142 8.45 15.81 -38.57
C SER A 142 7.71 14.63 -37.92
N ILE A 143 7.77 14.50 -36.59
CA ILE A 143 7.23 13.36 -35.85
C ILE A 143 5.99 13.78 -35.07
N SER A 144 4.85 13.12 -35.33
CA SER A 144 3.61 13.37 -34.60
C SER A 144 3.63 12.70 -33.22
N LEU A 145 3.63 13.51 -32.16
CA LEU A 145 3.59 13.06 -30.77
C LEU A 145 2.15 13.03 -30.23
N LYS A 146 1.82 12.03 -29.42
CA LYS A 146 0.59 12.08 -28.62
C LYS A 146 0.72 13.12 -27.51
N LYS A 147 -0.42 13.58 -27.00
CA LYS A 147 -0.47 14.59 -25.94
C LYS A 147 0.34 14.14 -24.71
N GLY A 148 1.42 14.87 -24.42
CA GLY A 148 2.29 14.62 -23.27
C GLY A 148 3.53 13.76 -23.57
N GLU A 149 3.69 13.26 -24.80
CA GLU A 149 4.90 12.56 -25.24
C GLU A 149 6.04 13.55 -25.56
N SER A 150 7.27 13.06 -25.52
CA SER A 150 8.50 13.79 -25.80
C SER A 150 9.64 12.83 -26.19
N PHE A 151 10.81 13.39 -26.49
CA PHE A 151 11.99 12.68 -26.97
C PHE A 151 13.08 12.55 -25.90
N ILE A 152 13.91 11.53 -26.04
CA ILE A 152 15.26 11.44 -25.48
C ILE A 152 16.23 11.73 -26.60
N ILE A 153 17.28 12.51 -26.34
CA ILE A 153 18.37 12.72 -27.29
C ILE A 153 19.61 12.03 -26.76
N THR A 154 20.28 11.26 -27.60
CA THR A 154 21.56 10.58 -27.29
C THR A 154 22.51 10.69 -28.47
N ILE A 155 23.76 10.29 -28.28
CA ILE A 155 24.78 10.22 -29.32
C ILE A 155 25.03 8.74 -29.64
N THR A 156 25.18 8.43 -30.93
CA THR A 156 25.59 7.09 -31.37
C THR A 156 26.75 7.17 -32.36
N LEU A 157 27.55 6.11 -32.36
CA LEU A 157 28.69 5.95 -33.25
C LEU A 157 28.57 4.63 -34.00
N PHE A 158 28.66 4.67 -35.31
CA PHE A 158 28.75 3.47 -36.14
C PHE A 158 30.23 3.19 -36.44
N ASP A 159 30.75 2.07 -35.92
CA ASP A 159 31.92 1.44 -36.52
C ASP A 159 31.44 0.48 -37.63
N ASP A 160 32.25 0.15 -38.63
CA ASP A 160 31.88 -0.56 -39.87
C ASP A 160 31.00 -1.83 -39.72
N VAL A 161 30.80 -2.34 -38.50
CA VAL A 161 30.00 -3.53 -38.19
C VAL A 161 28.86 -3.26 -37.18
N ASN A 162 28.98 -2.31 -36.24
CA ASN A 162 27.99 -2.13 -35.17
C ASN A 162 27.69 -0.66 -34.80
N GLU A 163 26.43 -0.41 -34.40
CA GLU A 163 26.03 0.83 -33.74
C GLU A 163 26.35 0.76 -32.23
N LYS A 164 27.19 1.68 -31.77
CA LYS A 164 27.53 1.89 -30.35
C LYS A 164 26.76 3.08 -29.79
N TYR A 165 26.18 2.87 -28.61
CA TYR A 165 25.50 3.88 -27.81
C TYR A 165 26.40 4.37 -26.67
N MET A 166 26.01 5.45 -26.00
CA MET A 166 26.76 6.02 -24.87
C MET A 166 27.11 4.99 -23.78
N GLY A 167 26.21 4.05 -23.47
CA GLY A 167 26.46 2.98 -22.49
C GLY A 167 27.49 1.92 -22.90
N ASP A 168 27.85 1.86 -24.19
CA ASP A 168 28.83 0.91 -24.70
C ASP A 168 30.28 1.40 -24.51
N PHE A 169 30.49 2.71 -24.31
CA PHE A 169 31.83 3.32 -24.14
C PHE A 169 32.38 3.17 -22.73
N GLY A 170 33.62 2.67 -22.61
CA GLY A 170 34.30 2.48 -21.33
C GLY A 170 34.48 3.78 -20.56
N LEU A 171 34.68 4.90 -21.25
CA LEU A 171 34.79 6.22 -20.64
C LEU A 171 33.48 6.64 -19.90
N ILE A 172 32.32 6.31 -20.46
CA ILE A 172 31.02 6.55 -19.81
C ILE A 172 30.84 5.64 -18.60
N LYS A 173 31.20 4.35 -18.71
CA LYS A 173 31.16 3.40 -17.59
C LYS A 173 32.02 3.89 -16.42
N ASN A 174 33.24 4.34 -16.70
CA ASN A 174 34.17 4.88 -15.71
C ASN A 174 33.63 6.17 -15.05
N ARG A 175 33.02 7.06 -15.83
CA ARG A 175 32.38 8.28 -15.30
C ARG A 175 31.24 7.95 -14.34
N LEU A 176 30.37 7.02 -14.72
CA LEU A 176 29.25 6.58 -13.90
C LEU A 176 29.73 5.93 -12.60
N ALA A 177 30.73 5.05 -12.66
CA ALA A 177 31.34 4.42 -11.47
C ALA A 177 31.96 5.46 -10.52
N LYS A 178 32.67 6.47 -11.06
CA LYS A 178 33.26 7.55 -10.25
C LYS A 178 32.19 8.36 -9.52
N ILE A 179 31.13 8.77 -10.22
CA ILE A 179 30.05 9.58 -9.66
C ILE A 179 29.25 8.79 -8.61
N GLN A 180 29.09 7.48 -8.82
CA GLN A 180 28.42 6.60 -7.88
C GLN A 180 29.03 6.67 -6.48
N ASN A 181 30.35 6.79 -6.37
CA ASN A 181 31.02 6.92 -5.08
C ASN A 181 31.06 8.37 -4.59
N GLU A 182 31.30 9.33 -5.50
CA GLU A 182 31.37 10.76 -5.14
C GLU A 182 30.09 11.25 -4.47
N GLN A 183 28.91 10.81 -4.88
CA GLN A 183 27.64 11.23 -4.25
C GLN A 183 27.57 10.90 -2.74
N TYR A 184 28.32 9.90 -2.27
CA TYR A 184 28.33 9.49 -0.86
C TYR A 184 29.24 10.34 0.01
N TYR A 185 30.21 11.05 -0.56
CA TYR A 185 31.16 11.87 0.21
C TYR A 185 31.32 13.30 -0.29
N LYS A 186 30.78 13.68 -1.45
CA LYS A 186 30.88 15.02 -2.03
C LYS A 186 29.49 15.62 -2.25
N LYS A 187 29.09 16.52 -1.35
CA LYS A 187 27.77 17.17 -1.36
C LYS A 187 27.86 18.53 -0.69
N TYR A 188 26.95 19.45 -1.03
CA TYR A 188 26.91 20.80 -0.44
C TYR A 188 28.21 21.60 -0.62
N GLY A 189 28.99 21.32 -1.67
CA GLY A 189 30.31 21.92 -1.88
C GLY A 189 31.38 21.45 -0.89
N LYS A 190 31.11 20.38 -0.13
CA LYS A 190 32.01 19.80 0.88
C LYS A 190 32.36 18.37 0.52
N THR A 191 33.54 17.95 0.99
CA THR A 191 34.00 16.56 0.96
C THR A 191 33.99 16.03 2.38
N SER A 192 33.23 14.97 2.63
CA SER A 192 33.13 14.29 3.92
C SER A 192 33.43 12.80 3.76
N LYS A 193 34.70 12.47 3.96
CA LYS A 193 35.21 11.10 4.06
C LYS A 193 36.34 11.03 5.08
N GLY A 194 36.55 9.88 5.68
CA GLY A 194 37.60 9.68 6.68
C GLY A 194 37.88 8.20 6.90
N LYS A 195 38.86 7.89 7.76
CA LYS A 195 39.13 6.52 8.20
C LYS A 195 38.30 6.21 9.44
N GLY A 196 37.63 5.06 9.45
CA GLY A 196 36.85 4.58 10.58
C GLY A 196 36.23 3.22 10.35
N ILE A 197 35.51 2.73 11.35
CA ILE A 197 34.82 1.44 11.30
C ILE A 197 33.47 1.64 10.60
N CYS A 198 33.24 0.89 9.52
CA CYS A 198 31.94 0.91 8.85
C CYS A 198 30.84 0.38 9.76
N TYR A 199 29.70 1.08 9.81
CA TYR A 199 28.55 0.70 10.62
C TYR A 199 28.00 -0.68 10.27
N TYR A 200 28.10 -1.10 9.01
CA TYR A 200 27.51 -2.35 8.52
C TYR A 200 28.50 -3.51 8.50
N CYS A 201 29.52 -3.48 7.63
CA CYS A 201 30.48 -4.59 7.52
C CYS A 201 31.47 -4.68 8.69
N LYS A 202 31.53 -3.66 9.57
CA LYS A 202 32.43 -3.59 10.73
C LYS A 202 33.92 -3.55 10.41
N GLU A 203 34.29 -3.44 9.14
CA GLU A 203 35.68 -3.29 8.71
C GLU A 203 36.20 -1.88 8.98
N ASP A 204 37.48 -1.77 9.34
CA ASP A 204 38.20 -0.49 9.43
C ASP A 204 38.69 -0.08 8.03
N GLY A 205 38.28 1.10 7.57
CA GLY A 205 38.59 1.57 6.22
C GLY A 205 38.12 2.98 5.94
N GLU A 206 38.04 3.34 4.66
CA GLU A 206 37.47 4.62 4.24
C GLU A 206 35.93 4.59 4.38
N VAL A 207 35.39 5.61 5.04
CA VAL A 207 33.95 5.78 5.27
C VAL A 207 33.48 7.17 4.84
N TYR A 208 32.20 7.27 4.48
CA TYR A 208 31.60 8.41 3.80
C TYR A 208 30.52 9.09 4.64
N GLY A 209 30.38 10.42 4.50
CA GLY A 209 29.52 11.25 5.34
C GLY A 209 28.16 11.63 4.80
N PHE A 210 27.88 11.32 3.54
CA PHE A 210 26.63 11.67 2.86
C PHE A 210 25.87 10.46 2.34
N VAL A 211 26.19 9.25 2.80
CA VAL A 211 25.37 8.05 2.55
C VAL A 211 23.99 8.26 3.19
N ASN A 212 22.95 8.30 2.36
CA ASN A 212 21.59 8.59 2.82
C ASN A 212 20.53 7.89 1.96
N THR A 213 20.55 6.55 1.95
CA THR A 213 19.67 5.72 1.12
C THR A 213 18.19 6.01 1.37
N TYR A 214 17.79 6.19 2.62
CA TYR A 214 16.50 6.79 2.98
C TYR A 214 16.78 8.05 3.78
N ASN A 215 16.25 9.19 3.33
CA ASN A 215 16.48 10.52 3.93
C ASN A 215 15.86 10.65 5.35
N SER A 216 16.43 9.96 6.33
CA SER A 216 15.97 9.93 7.73
C SER A 216 16.61 11.02 8.59
N TYR A 217 17.75 11.57 8.15
CA TYR A 217 18.40 12.73 8.73
C TYR A 217 19.03 13.61 7.64
N THR A 218 19.44 14.83 8.00
CA THR A 218 20.10 15.78 7.08
C THR A 218 21.34 16.37 7.72
N VAL A 219 22.38 16.57 6.92
CA VAL A 219 23.61 17.25 7.31
C VAL A 219 23.78 18.62 6.65
N ASP A 220 22.79 19.05 5.86
CA ASP A 220 22.69 20.41 5.34
C ASP A 220 22.61 21.43 6.50
N LYS A 221 21.88 21.07 7.56
CA LYS A 221 21.83 21.84 8.80
C LYS A 221 22.94 21.36 9.74
N ILE A 222 23.93 22.24 9.96
CA ILE A 222 25.13 21.94 10.76
C ILE A 222 24.82 21.37 12.15
N GLY A 223 23.69 21.77 12.77
CA GLY A 223 23.23 21.30 14.09
C GLY A 223 23.05 19.79 14.21
N PHE A 224 22.87 19.08 13.09
CA PHE A 224 22.76 17.62 13.07
C PHE A 224 24.10 16.89 12.89
N VAL A 225 25.24 17.60 12.80
CA VAL A 225 26.55 16.99 12.54
C VAL A 225 27.34 16.75 13.83
N SER A 226 27.55 15.48 14.17
CA SER A 226 28.26 15.01 15.38
C SER A 226 29.78 15.29 15.36
N GLY A 227 30.30 15.85 14.27
CA GLY A 227 31.69 16.25 14.09
C GLY A 227 32.03 17.69 14.49
N GLY A 228 31.34 18.24 15.50
CA GLY A 228 31.51 19.62 15.96
C GLY A 228 30.86 20.65 15.04
N PHE A 229 29.69 20.33 14.47
CA PHE A 229 28.95 21.19 13.53
C PHE A 229 29.71 21.50 12.22
N LYS A 230 30.69 20.67 11.86
CA LYS A 230 31.48 20.76 10.62
C LYS A 230 31.01 19.70 9.62
N GLN A 231 30.42 20.12 8.50
CA GLN A 231 29.87 19.22 7.49
C GLN A 231 30.92 18.27 6.89
N GLU A 232 32.18 18.68 6.84
CA GLU A 232 33.30 17.84 6.40
C GLU A 232 33.48 16.61 7.30
N ASN A 233 33.03 16.69 8.56
CA ASN A 233 33.08 15.59 9.53
C ASN A 233 31.78 14.76 9.61
N ALA A 234 30.83 14.94 8.69
CA ALA A 234 29.58 14.19 8.65
C ALA A 234 29.76 12.66 8.59
N TRP A 235 30.90 12.18 8.06
CA TRP A 235 31.28 10.76 8.06
C TRP A 235 31.32 10.13 9.46
N ARG A 236 31.41 10.93 10.52
CA ARG A 236 31.34 10.44 11.91
C ARG A 236 29.92 10.15 12.40
N ASN A 237 28.90 10.71 11.77
CA ASN A 237 27.51 10.50 12.17
C ASN A 237 27.01 9.08 11.83
N TYR A 238 27.34 8.65 10.62
CA TYR A 238 26.89 7.40 10.02
C TYR A 238 28.01 6.89 9.09
N PRO A 239 29.08 6.34 9.68
CA PRO A 239 30.25 5.92 8.92
C PRO A 239 29.91 4.69 8.07
N VAL A 240 29.85 4.85 6.75
CA VAL A 240 29.54 3.76 5.82
C VAL A 240 30.58 3.72 4.70
N CYS A 241 31.13 2.55 4.37
CA CYS A 241 32.09 2.38 3.29
C CYS A 241 31.38 2.33 1.91
N ALA A 242 32.16 2.41 0.83
CA ALA A 242 31.62 2.38 -0.54
C ALA A 242 30.76 1.14 -0.82
N GLY A 243 31.26 -0.06 -0.50
CA GLY A 243 30.55 -1.32 -0.78
C GLY A 243 29.21 -1.41 -0.05
N CYS A 244 29.17 -1.09 1.25
CA CYS A 244 27.91 -1.07 1.99
C CYS A 244 26.93 0.00 1.48
N ALA A 245 27.43 1.15 1.01
CA ALA A 245 26.57 2.18 0.41
C ALA A 245 25.94 1.70 -0.91
N GLN A 246 26.70 0.97 -1.74
CA GLN A 246 26.20 0.35 -2.97
C GLN A 246 25.17 -0.74 -2.66
N ASN A 247 25.45 -1.64 -1.71
CA ASN A 247 24.50 -2.67 -1.25
C ASN A 247 23.17 -2.03 -0.81
N LEU A 248 23.22 -0.94 -0.04
CA LEU A 248 22.01 -0.25 0.40
C LEU A 248 21.20 0.32 -0.77
N GLU A 249 21.82 0.98 -1.75
CA GLU A 249 21.10 1.47 -2.93
C GLU A 249 20.51 0.34 -3.76
N MET A 250 21.21 -0.79 -3.90
CA MET A 250 20.68 -1.97 -4.60
C MET A 250 19.50 -2.59 -3.88
N GLY A 251 19.60 -2.75 -2.56
CA GLY A 251 18.49 -3.19 -1.76
C GLY A 251 17.28 -2.27 -1.88
N LYS A 252 17.49 -0.94 -1.85
CA LYS A 252 16.40 0.02 -1.99
C LYS A 252 15.74 -0.06 -3.37
N LYS A 253 16.54 -0.21 -4.43
CA LYS A 253 16.03 -0.39 -5.79
C LYS A 253 15.18 -1.67 -5.88
N TYR A 254 15.70 -2.78 -5.37
CA TYR A 254 14.98 -4.05 -5.29
C TYR A 254 13.66 -3.92 -4.52
N VAL A 255 13.65 -3.26 -3.36
CA VAL A 255 12.44 -3.03 -2.57
C VAL A 255 11.40 -2.22 -3.36
N LYS A 256 11.84 -1.18 -4.08
CA LYS A 256 10.95 -0.34 -4.90
C LYS A 256 10.33 -1.12 -6.06
N GLU A 257 11.13 -1.97 -6.71
CA GLU A 257 10.74 -2.70 -7.92
C GLU A 257 9.90 -3.95 -7.60
N ASN A 258 10.25 -4.69 -6.55
CA ASN A 258 9.71 -6.04 -6.29
C ASN A 258 8.89 -6.16 -5.00
N LEU A 259 9.02 -5.21 -4.05
CA LEU A 259 8.46 -5.36 -2.71
C LEU A 259 7.50 -4.23 -2.31
N THR A 260 7.02 -3.43 -3.27
CA THR A 260 6.15 -2.28 -3.03
C THR A 260 4.72 -2.50 -3.56
N SER A 261 3.71 -2.16 -2.77
CA SER A 261 2.29 -2.25 -3.15
C SER A 261 1.45 -1.14 -2.49
N ARG A 262 0.12 -1.17 -2.69
CA ARG A 262 -0.84 -0.19 -2.18
C ARG A 262 -2.08 -0.85 -1.59
N PHE A 263 -2.61 -0.29 -0.51
CA PHE A 263 -3.91 -0.68 0.07
C PHE A 263 -4.57 0.53 0.76
N SER A 264 -5.91 0.61 0.80
CA SER A 264 -6.67 1.64 1.53
C SER A 264 -6.18 3.10 1.34
N GLY A 265 -5.55 3.41 0.21
CA GLY A 265 -4.97 4.74 -0.08
C GLY A 265 -3.53 4.97 0.42
N PHE A 266 -2.82 3.94 0.90
CA PHE A 266 -1.45 4.00 1.38
C PHE A 266 -0.50 3.24 0.46
N ASN A 267 0.75 3.72 0.32
CA ASN A 267 1.84 2.90 -0.21
C ASN A 267 2.49 2.14 0.94
N TYR A 268 2.91 0.91 0.67
CA TYR A 268 3.71 0.15 1.60
C TYR A 268 4.71 -0.74 0.88
N PHE A 269 5.75 -1.13 1.59
CA PHE A 269 6.59 -2.24 1.18
C PHE A 269 6.80 -3.23 2.32
N VAL A 270 7.14 -4.46 1.96
CA VAL A 270 7.49 -5.54 2.90
C VAL A 270 8.94 -5.95 2.66
N VAL A 271 9.81 -5.78 3.64
CA VAL A 271 11.23 -6.14 3.53
C VAL A 271 11.49 -7.43 4.31
N PRO A 272 11.79 -8.57 3.66
CA PRO A 272 12.23 -9.76 4.36
C PRO A 272 13.60 -9.54 5.01
N LYS A 273 13.80 -10.15 6.16
CA LYS A 273 15.00 -10.13 6.99
C LYS A 273 15.29 -11.56 7.41
N ALA A 274 16.35 -12.14 6.87
CA ALA A 274 16.71 -13.54 7.10
C ALA A 274 17.83 -13.65 8.14
N VAL A 275 17.70 -14.61 9.05
CA VAL A 275 18.81 -15.07 9.90
C VAL A 275 19.34 -16.38 9.29
N ILE A 276 20.27 -16.25 8.35
CA ILE A 276 20.84 -17.38 7.60
C ILE A 276 21.90 -18.07 8.45
N ARG A 277 21.75 -19.38 8.70
CA ARG A 277 22.70 -20.17 9.51
C ARG A 277 23.50 -21.17 8.67
N ASP A 278 22.93 -21.62 7.56
CA ASP A 278 23.49 -22.62 6.66
C ASP A 278 23.03 -22.39 5.21
N LEU A 279 23.48 -23.26 4.31
CA LEU A 279 23.14 -23.20 2.88
C LEU A 279 21.65 -23.47 2.62
N GLU A 280 20.96 -24.23 3.48
CA GLU A 280 19.53 -24.50 3.30
C GLU A 280 18.69 -23.24 3.60
N ASP A 281 19.03 -22.52 4.67
CA ASP A 281 18.42 -21.22 4.98
C ASP A 281 18.67 -20.21 3.85
N GLU A 282 19.85 -20.24 3.22
CA GLU A 282 20.19 -19.39 2.08
C GLU A 282 19.36 -19.76 0.83
N GLU A 283 19.34 -21.03 0.43
CA GLU A 283 18.54 -21.50 -0.71
C GLU A 283 17.04 -21.16 -0.57
N GLU A 284 16.49 -21.36 0.64
CA GLU A 284 15.09 -21.04 0.91
C GLU A 284 14.85 -19.52 0.86
N PHE A 285 15.77 -18.70 1.38
CA PHE A 285 15.67 -17.24 1.28
C PHE A 285 15.64 -16.78 -0.17
N ILE A 286 16.56 -17.30 -1.01
CA ILE A 286 16.63 -17.00 -2.44
C ILE A 286 15.33 -17.39 -3.14
N LYS A 287 14.79 -18.58 -2.84
CA LYS A 287 13.52 -19.04 -3.37
C LYS A 287 12.37 -18.09 -3.01
N THR A 288 12.28 -17.64 -1.75
CA THR A 288 11.30 -16.64 -1.32
C THR A 288 11.46 -15.32 -2.09
N LEU A 289 12.69 -14.87 -2.35
CA LEU A 289 12.93 -13.67 -3.15
C LEU A 289 12.45 -13.83 -4.60
N HIS A 290 12.70 -14.98 -5.23
CA HIS A 290 12.19 -15.27 -6.57
C HIS A 290 10.66 -15.33 -6.63
N GLU A 291 9.99 -15.77 -5.56
CA GLU A 291 8.53 -15.70 -5.47
C GLU A 291 8.03 -14.25 -5.47
N PHE A 292 8.74 -13.33 -4.80
CA PHE A 292 8.44 -11.90 -4.87
C PHE A 292 8.68 -11.33 -6.28
N GLU A 293 9.76 -11.72 -6.97
CA GLU A 293 10.08 -11.25 -8.33
C GLU A 293 9.08 -11.74 -9.40
N ARG A 294 8.61 -12.99 -9.30
CA ARG A 294 7.66 -13.60 -10.26
C ARG A 294 6.26 -13.00 -10.20
N ASN A 295 5.94 -12.30 -9.12
CA ASN A 295 4.70 -11.56 -8.99
C ASN A 295 4.79 -10.25 -9.77
N GLU A 296 4.76 -10.35 -11.11
CA GLU A 296 4.75 -9.22 -12.06
C GLU A 296 3.52 -8.28 -11.89
N LYS A 297 2.64 -8.57 -10.93
CA LYS A 297 1.32 -7.95 -10.75
C LYS A 297 1.08 -7.44 -9.33
N PHE A 298 2.03 -6.69 -8.75
CA PHE A 298 1.69 -5.69 -7.72
C PHE A 298 0.86 -4.56 -8.36
N SER A 299 -0.41 -4.91 -8.62
CA SER A 299 -1.25 -4.38 -9.67
C SER A 299 -1.84 -3.02 -9.28
N THR A 300 -1.79 -2.09 -10.22
CA THR A 300 -2.51 -0.80 -10.15
C THR A 300 -4.01 -0.94 -10.47
N LYS A 301 -4.56 -2.15 -10.55
CA LYS A 301 -6.02 -2.36 -10.72
C LYS A 301 -6.79 -1.85 -9.50
N GLU A 302 -7.96 -1.29 -9.75
CA GLU A 302 -8.80 -0.64 -8.72
C GLU A 302 -9.24 -1.55 -7.57
N ILE A 303 -9.39 -2.86 -7.84
CA ILE A 303 -9.81 -3.84 -6.85
C ILE A 303 -8.69 -4.12 -5.83
N THR A 304 -7.45 -4.31 -6.32
CA THR A 304 -6.24 -4.54 -5.49
C THR A 304 -5.85 -3.33 -4.63
N LYS A 305 -6.17 -2.11 -5.10
CA LYS A 305 -5.86 -0.85 -4.41
C LYS A 305 -6.57 -0.65 -3.07
N GLN A 306 -7.64 -1.40 -2.79
CA GLN A 306 -8.49 -1.14 -1.63
C GLN A 306 -8.18 -2.08 -0.46
N ASN A 307 -7.89 -3.36 -0.68
CA ASN A 307 -7.96 -4.36 0.39
C ASN A 307 -6.63 -5.10 0.64
N LEU A 308 -5.97 -4.82 1.77
CA LEU A 308 -4.73 -5.50 2.20
C LEU A 308 -4.90 -7.03 2.38
N LEU A 309 -6.12 -7.52 2.60
CA LEU A 309 -6.41 -8.94 2.84
C LEU A 309 -7.31 -9.61 1.79
N GLY A 310 -7.96 -8.86 0.89
CA GLY A 310 -9.06 -9.42 0.08
C GLY A 310 -8.91 -9.34 -1.43
N SER A 311 -7.71 -9.09 -1.96
CA SER A 311 -7.45 -9.34 -3.37
C SER A 311 -5.95 -9.53 -3.63
N GLU A 312 -5.64 -10.71 -4.17
CA GLU A 312 -4.36 -11.11 -4.78
C GLU A 312 -3.21 -11.42 -3.79
N LYS A 313 -3.23 -12.65 -3.27
CA LYS A 313 -2.26 -13.72 -3.61
C LYS A 313 -0.75 -13.45 -3.71
N GLU A 314 -0.21 -12.36 -3.17
CA GLU A 314 1.21 -12.07 -3.44
C GLU A 314 2.04 -11.90 -2.15
N PHE A 315 1.98 -10.79 -1.41
CA PHE A 315 2.88 -10.63 -0.25
C PHE A 315 2.54 -11.48 0.97
N LEU A 316 1.28 -11.44 1.44
CA LEU A 316 0.92 -12.16 2.67
C LEU A 316 0.90 -13.68 2.46
N GLU A 317 0.66 -14.15 1.23
CA GLU A 317 0.75 -15.57 0.88
C GLU A 317 2.21 -16.06 0.93
N ILE A 318 3.14 -15.32 0.31
CA ILE A 318 4.57 -15.62 0.44
C ILE A 318 4.99 -15.61 1.92
N ILE A 319 4.56 -14.60 2.69
CA ILE A 319 4.93 -14.49 4.11
C ILE A 319 4.40 -15.66 4.94
N GLN A 320 3.16 -16.12 4.74
CA GLN A 320 2.61 -17.23 5.56
C GLN A 320 3.28 -18.58 5.29
N ASP A 321 3.77 -18.79 4.07
CA ASP A 321 4.41 -20.03 3.63
C ASP A 321 5.91 -20.05 3.94
N SER A 322 6.47 -18.89 4.28
CA SER A 322 7.88 -18.72 4.62
C SER A 322 8.25 -19.36 5.96
N LYS A 323 9.47 -19.92 6.03
CA LYS A 323 10.02 -20.51 7.26
C LYS A 323 10.30 -19.43 8.33
N ASN A 324 10.32 -19.84 9.61
CA ASN A 324 10.45 -18.92 10.76
C ASN A 324 11.83 -18.24 10.92
N PHE A 325 12.85 -18.61 10.12
CA PHE A 325 14.12 -17.88 10.09
C PHE A 325 14.00 -16.54 9.34
N LEU A 326 12.88 -16.34 8.64
CA LEU A 326 12.49 -15.10 7.97
C LEU A 326 11.54 -14.30 8.87
N ASN A 327 11.84 -13.02 9.00
CA ASN A 327 10.94 -12.01 9.53
C ASN A 327 10.73 -10.91 8.50
N TYR A 328 9.62 -10.20 8.60
CA TYR A 328 9.27 -9.17 7.63
C TYR A 328 9.07 -7.82 8.30
N ASN A 329 9.61 -6.78 7.69
CA ASN A 329 9.35 -5.42 8.11
C ASN A 329 8.36 -4.78 7.14
N MET A 330 7.24 -4.27 7.64
CA MET A 330 6.30 -3.51 6.82
C MET A 330 6.49 -2.02 7.07
N VAL A 331 6.74 -1.26 5.99
CA VAL A 331 6.82 0.20 6.05
C VAL A 331 5.69 0.78 5.24
N ILE A 332 4.84 1.55 5.88
CA ILE A 332 3.78 2.33 5.24
C ILE A 332 4.29 3.75 5.09
N PHE A 333 4.21 4.29 3.89
CA PHE A 333 4.86 5.56 3.57
C PHE A 333 4.03 6.40 2.61
N LYS A 334 4.42 7.68 2.54
CA LYS A 334 3.93 8.64 1.57
C LYS A 334 5.10 9.30 0.88
N GLU A 335 5.01 9.40 -0.44
CA GLU A 335 5.91 10.19 -1.25
C GLU A 335 5.23 11.52 -1.59
N GLU A 336 5.89 12.62 -1.27
CA GLU A 336 5.42 13.97 -1.59
C GLU A 336 6.37 14.62 -2.61
N GLN A 337 5.91 15.70 -3.27
CA GLN A 337 6.73 16.47 -4.21
C GLN A 337 7.36 15.63 -5.34
N SER A 338 6.58 14.73 -5.95
CA SER A 338 7.06 13.81 -7.00
C SER A 338 8.21 12.89 -6.56
N GLY A 339 8.19 12.43 -5.30
CA GLY A 339 9.15 11.44 -4.79
C GLY A 339 10.37 12.03 -4.08
N SER A 340 10.49 13.36 -3.98
CA SER A 340 11.64 14.00 -3.30
C SER A 340 11.56 13.91 -1.77
N VAL A 341 10.36 13.74 -1.21
CA VAL A 341 10.15 13.60 0.24
C VAL A 341 9.52 12.24 0.52
N PHE A 342 10.31 11.36 1.15
CA PHE A 342 9.87 10.05 1.63
C PHE A 342 9.49 10.15 3.12
N ARG A 343 8.19 10.05 3.44
CA ARG A 343 7.69 10.10 4.82
C ARG A 343 7.18 8.74 5.25
N ILE A 344 7.78 8.18 6.29
CA ILE A 344 7.29 6.98 6.97
C ILE A 344 6.06 7.36 7.80
N LEU A 345 4.94 6.67 7.57
CA LEU A 345 3.68 6.82 8.30
C LEU A 345 3.55 5.77 9.40
N LEU A 346 3.99 4.53 9.14
CA LEU A 346 4.04 3.44 10.11
C LEU A 346 5.19 2.51 9.75
N TYR A 347 5.90 2.03 10.77
CA TYR A 347 6.90 0.97 10.65
C TYR A 347 6.52 -0.17 11.59
N ILE A 348 6.19 -1.32 11.03
CA ILE A 348 5.91 -2.55 11.76
C ILE A 348 7.13 -3.46 11.61
N GLU A 349 7.81 -3.70 12.72
CA GLU A 349 9.05 -4.48 12.77
C GLU A 349 8.78 -5.94 13.12
N ASP A 350 9.59 -6.83 12.54
CA ASP A 350 9.66 -8.26 12.84
C ASP A 350 8.28 -8.98 12.82
N ILE A 351 7.53 -8.79 11.73
CA ILE A 351 6.32 -9.57 11.42
C ILE A 351 6.74 -11.02 11.14
N VAL A 352 6.24 -11.93 11.97
CA VAL A 352 6.56 -13.36 11.90
C VAL A 352 5.56 -14.08 10.96
N PRO A 353 6.02 -14.99 10.08
CA PRO A 353 5.16 -15.83 9.22
C PRO A 353 3.96 -16.47 9.92
N SER A 354 4.20 -17.09 11.08
CA SER A 354 3.16 -17.78 11.87
C SER A 354 2.01 -16.85 12.31
N LYS A 355 2.30 -15.58 12.59
CA LYS A 355 1.29 -14.57 12.93
C LYS A 355 0.42 -14.22 11.74
N VAL A 356 1.04 -14.07 10.56
CA VAL A 356 0.32 -13.79 9.29
C VAL A 356 -0.55 -14.98 8.90
N LYS A 357 -0.03 -16.21 9.03
CA LYS A 357 -0.80 -17.43 8.80
C LYS A 357 -2.06 -17.50 9.67
N ASN A 358 -1.95 -17.16 10.95
CA ASN A 358 -3.13 -17.12 11.83
C ASN A 358 -4.10 -15.98 11.47
N ILE A 359 -3.60 -14.81 11.06
CA ILE A 359 -4.43 -13.69 10.58
C ILE A 359 -5.26 -14.12 9.36
N LEU A 360 -4.63 -14.75 8.37
CA LEU A 360 -5.31 -15.22 7.16
C LEU A 360 -6.31 -16.33 7.48
N ARG A 361 -5.93 -17.29 8.32
CA ARG A 361 -6.85 -18.33 8.79
C ARG A 361 -8.10 -17.75 9.47
N VAL A 362 -7.94 -16.79 10.37
CA VAL A 362 -9.09 -16.17 11.05
C VAL A 362 -9.94 -15.34 10.09
N LYS A 363 -9.32 -14.64 9.14
CA LYS A 363 -10.03 -13.97 8.04
C LYS A 363 -10.89 -14.97 7.28
N ASP A 364 -10.33 -16.08 6.81
CA ASP A 364 -11.07 -17.05 6.01
C ASP A 364 -12.23 -17.67 6.79
N GLN A 365 -12.02 -17.99 8.07
CA GLN A 365 -13.10 -18.45 8.95
C GLN A 365 -14.23 -17.41 9.13
N VAL A 366 -13.92 -16.11 9.05
CA VAL A 366 -14.93 -15.04 9.13
C VAL A 366 -15.67 -14.88 7.81
N ASP A 367 -14.99 -15.02 6.68
CA ASP A 367 -15.58 -14.93 5.34
C ASP A 367 -16.56 -16.09 5.08
N GLU A 368 -16.32 -17.26 5.68
CA GLU A 368 -17.20 -18.43 5.57
C GLU A 368 -18.54 -18.28 6.32
N ILE A 369 -18.70 -17.25 7.16
CA ILE A 369 -19.91 -17.08 7.98
C ILE A 369 -21.11 -16.72 7.09
N GLU A 370 -22.18 -17.50 7.21
CA GLU A 370 -23.39 -17.39 6.38
C GLU A 370 -23.99 -15.96 6.35
N LEU A 371 -23.90 -15.20 7.45
CA LEU A 371 -24.40 -13.82 7.53
C LEU A 371 -23.75 -12.85 6.52
N PHE A 372 -22.59 -13.22 5.96
CA PHE A 372 -21.85 -12.40 5.01
C PHE A 372 -21.93 -12.94 3.58
N ASN A 373 -22.60 -14.06 3.37
CA ASN A 373 -22.69 -14.74 2.08
C ASN A 373 -24.05 -14.52 1.43
N ASN A 374 -24.09 -14.60 0.09
CA ASN A 374 -25.31 -14.46 -0.71
C ASN A 374 -26.10 -13.16 -0.44
N LEU A 375 -25.42 -12.07 -0.13
CA LEU A 375 -26.04 -10.76 0.12
C LEU A 375 -26.61 -10.18 -1.18
N PRO A 376 -27.74 -9.44 -1.12
CA PRO A 376 -28.36 -8.87 -2.31
C PRO A 376 -27.46 -7.80 -2.95
N GLY A 377 -27.04 -8.05 -4.19
CA GLY A 377 -26.27 -7.13 -5.03
C GLY A 377 -27.15 -6.26 -5.92
N LYS A 378 -26.52 -5.52 -6.83
CA LYS A 378 -27.23 -4.76 -7.88
C LYS A 378 -27.83 -5.73 -8.90
N ASP A 379 -28.96 -5.37 -9.51
CA ASP A 379 -29.56 -6.10 -10.64
C ASP A 379 -29.88 -7.59 -10.36
N LYS A 380 -30.38 -7.90 -9.15
CA LYS A 380 -30.71 -9.27 -8.69
C LYS A 380 -29.53 -10.24 -8.62
N THR A 381 -28.30 -9.73 -8.65
CA THR A 381 -27.11 -10.54 -8.34
C THR A 381 -26.96 -10.75 -6.83
N THR A 382 -26.16 -11.73 -6.43
CA THR A 382 -25.70 -11.88 -5.04
C THR A 382 -24.20 -11.65 -4.96
N TYR A 383 -23.72 -11.25 -3.78
CA TYR A 383 -22.30 -11.14 -3.50
C TYR A 383 -21.97 -11.63 -2.10
N ASN A 384 -20.72 -12.02 -1.88
CA ASN A 384 -20.20 -12.33 -0.56
C ASN A 384 -19.41 -11.12 -0.05
N LEU A 385 -19.69 -10.70 1.17
CA LEU A 385 -18.89 -9.71 1.87
C LEU A 385 -17.68 -10.42 2.47
N ASN A 386 -16.51 -10.20 1.88
CA ASN A 386 -15.25 -10.73 2.41
C ASN A 386 -14.54 -9.68 3.26
N PHE A 387 -13.84 -10.13 4.29
CA PHE A 387 -13.08 -9.30 5.19
C PHE A 387 -11.88 -8.68 4.49
N GLY A 388 -11.57 -7.49 4.97
CA GLY A 388 -10.49 -6.68 4.48
C GLY A 388 -10.25 -5.47 5.37
N PHE A 389 -9.02 -4.97 5.39
CA PHE A 389 -8.74 -3.72 6.10
C PHE A 389 -9.48 -2.52 5.49
N ASP A 390 -10.02 -2.63 4.27
CA ASP A 390 -10.95 -1.65 3.71
C ASP A 390 -12.26 -1.58 4.50
N LYS A 391 -12.75 -2.70 5.07
CA LYS A 391 -13.95 -2.71 5.90
C LYS A 391 -13.73 -2.01 7.24
N ILE A 392 -12.53 -2.11 7.80
CA ILE A 392 -12.12 -1.27 8.94
C ILE A 392 -12.01 0.18 8.48
N ARG A 393 -11.36 0.45 7.35
CA ARG A 393 -11.16 1.78 6.78
C ARG A 393 -12.48 2.54 6.56
N THR A 394 -13.58 1.84 6.24
CA THR A 394 -14.93 2.42 6.17
C THR A 394 -15.27 3.28 7.39
N PHE A 395 -14.87 2.87 8.59
CA PHE A 395 -15.16 3.56 9.86
C PHE A 395 -14.08 4.55 10.31
N PHE A 396 -12.93 4.53 9.65
CA PHE A 396 -11.80 5.42 9.88
C PHE A 396 -11.39 6.12 8.57
N PRO A 397 -12.27 6.93 7.96
CA PRO A 397 -11.99 7.55 6.67
C PRO A 397 -10.92 8.65 6.77
N ASN A 398 -10.42 9.06 5.60
CA ASN A 398 -9.71 10.32 5.44
C ASN A 398 -10.37 11.11 4.30
N ASN A 399 -11.33 11.97 4.67
CA ASN A 399 -12.01 12.85 3.73
C ASN A 399 -12.44 14.16 4.42
N LYS A 400 -12.78 15.17 3.63
CA LYS A 400 -13.13 16.51 4.14
C LYS A 400 -14.39 16.51 5.02
N THR A 401 -15.28 15.55 4.83
CA THR A 401 -16.61 15.52 5.46
C THR A 401 -16.58 14.85 6.82
N GLU A 402 -15.88 13.72 6.92
CA GLU A 402 -15.83 12.88 8.11
C GLU A 402 -14.57 13.12 8.96
N GLY A 403 -13.51 13.70 8.36
CA GLY A 403 -12.24 13.99 9.02
C GLY A 403 -11.11 13.06 8.60
N ASN A 404 -9.99 13.13 9.32
CA ASN A 404 -8.79 12.32 9.07
C ASN A 404 -8.55 11.36 10.24
N PHE A 405 -8.76 10.06 9.98
CA PHE A 405 -8.52 8.98 10.93
C PHE A 405 -7.35 8.06 10.54
N ASP A 406 -6.43 8.52 9.69
CA ASP A 406 -5.29 7.71 9.25
C ASP A 406 -4.48 7.15 10.41
N LYS A 407 -4.20 7.96 11.44
CA LYS A 407 -3.44 7.52 12.61
C LYS A 407 -4.12 6.36 13.33
N SER A 408 -5.42 6.47 13.63
CA SER A 408 -6.18 5.42 14.31
C SER A 408 -6.30 4.16 13.45
N PHE A 409 -6.48 4.32 12.14
CA PHE A 409 -6.51 3.18 11.21
C PHE A 409 -5.17 2.43 11.19
N LEU A 410 -4.05 3.16 11.07
CA LEU A 410 -2.71 2.60 11.07
C LEU A 410 -2.33 1.98 12.42
N GLU A 411 -2.84 2.51 13.53
CA GLU A 411 -2.67 1.92 14.87
C GLU A 411 -3.40 0.58 14.99
N ILE A 412 -4.64 0.48 14.50
CA ILE A 412 -5.38 -0.79 14.45
C ILE A 412 -4.60 -1.81 13.61
N LEU A 413 -4.11 -1.41 12.44
CA LEU A 413 -3.30 -2.25 11.58
C LEU A 413 -2.02 -2.74 12.30
N ASN A 414 -1.28 -1.82 12.93
CA ASN A 414 -0.13 -2.16 13.75
C ASN A 414 -0.49 -3.20 14.81
N ASN A 415 -1.60 -2.99 15.52
CA ASN A 415 -1.99 -3.86 16.62
C ASN A 415 -2.39 -5.25 16.15
N VAL A 416 -3.02 -5.38 14.97
CA VAL A 416 -3.29 -6.69 14.35
C VAL A 416 -1.99 -7.43 14.01
N PHE A 417 -1.06 -6.81 13.29
CA PHE A 417 0.18 -7.50 12.89
C PHE A 417 1.16 -7.73 14.05
N THR A 418 1.11 -6.89 15.09
CA THR A 418 1.95 -7.04 16.29
C THR A 418 1.29 -7.82 17.43
N TYR A 419 0.02 -8.21 17.29
CA TYR A 419 -0.80 -8.87 18.32
C TYR A 419 -0.88 -8.05 19.61
N LYS A 420 -1.08 -6.73 19.46
CA LYS A 420 -1.37 -5.83 20.57
C LYS A 420 -2.87 -5.64 20.71
N ASN A 421 -3.27 -5.29 21.92
CA ASN A 421 -4.67 -5.07 22.25
C ASN A 421 -5.27 -3.88 21.49
N ILE A 422 -6.57 -3.98 21.19
CA ILE A 422 -7.42 -2.98 20.56
C ILE A 422 -8.61 -2.75 21.49
N SER A 423 -9.01 -1.49 21.71
CA SER A 423 -10.22 -1.19 22.49
C SER A 423 -11.47 -1.46 21.66
N TYR A 424 -12.30 -2.38 22.16
CA TYR A 424 -13.64 -2.68 21.69
C TYR A 424 -14.54 -1.44 21.78
N LYS A 425 -14.50 -0.72 22.90
CA LYS A 425 -15.32 0.49 23.09
C LYS A 425 -14.99 1.57 22.08
N PHE A 426 -13.70 1.79 21.80
CA PHE A 426 -13.26 2.74 20.79
C PHE A 426 -13.74 2.34 19.39
N LEU A 427 -13.53 1.08 19.00
CA LEU A 427 -13.91 0.57 17.69
C LEU A 427 -15.43 0.66 17.47
N LEU A 428 -16.20 0.17 18.44
CA LEU A 428 -17.66 0.17 18.40
C LEU A 428 -18.24 1.58 18.37
N GLY A 429 -17.71 2.49 19.20
CA GLY A 429 -18.15 3.89 19.23
C GLY A 429 -17.96 4.58 17.86
N ARG A 430 -16.86 4.28 17.16
CA ARG A 430 -16.63 4.76 15.78
C ARG A 430 -17.62 4.16 14.78
N MET A 431 -17.86 2.85 14.85
CA MET A 431 -18.83 2.18 13.99
C MET A 431 -20.24 2.75 14.16
N ILE A 432 -20.69 2.87 15.41
CA ILE A 432 -22.01 3.42 15.74
C ILE A 432 -22.13 4.90 15.39
N SER A 433 -21.09 5.70 15.56
CA SER A 433 -21.09 7.09 15.12
C SER A 433 -21.39 7.20 13.61
N LYS A 434 -20.75 6.37 12.78
CA LYS A 434 -20.98 6.36 11.33
C LYS A 434 -22.37 5.80 10.98
N ILE A 435 -22.79 4.70 11.60
CA ILE A 435 -24.12 4.10 11.39
C ILE A 435 -25.23 5.10 11.74
N ARG A 436 -25.10 5.85 12.83
CA ARG A 436 -26.07 6.90 13.23
C ARG A 436 -26.19 8.00 12.17
N VAL A 437 -25.08 8.40 11.54
CA VAL A 437 -25.10 9.42 10.47
C VAL A 437 -25.87 8.90 9.25
N SER A 438 -25.58 7.69 8.78
CA SER A 438 -26.30 7.09 7.65
C SER A 438 -27.77 6.81 7.99
N PHE A 439 -28.07 6.37 9.23
CA PHE A 439 -29.44 6.15 9.70
C PHE A 439 -30.26 7.44 9.70
N ALA A 440 -29.68 8.55 10.15
CA ALA A 440 -30.34 9.86 10.14
C ALA A 440 -30.62 10.40 8.73
N ARG A 441 -29.89 9.91 7.72
CA ARG A 441 -30.10 10.24 6.30
C ARG A 441 -31.01 9.25 5.57
N GLU A 442 -31.53 8.25 6.29
CA GLU A 442 -32.34 7.16 5.73
C GLU A 442 -31.62 6.41 4.59
N GLU A 443 -30.28 6.36 4.65
CA GLU A 443 -29.44 5.60 3.73
C GLU A 443 -29.56 4.09 4.01
N TYR A 444 -29.27 3.25 3.01
CA TYR A 444 -29.27 1.81 3.18
C TYR A 444 -28.13 1.36 4.12
N LEU A 445 -28.48 0.69 5.22
CA LEU A 445 -27.54 0.39 6.32
C LEU A 445 -26.95 -1.01 6.31
N GLU A 446 -27.55 -1.97 5.58
CA GLU A 446 -27.22 -3.39 5.74
C GLU A 446 -25.73 -3.67 5.55
N SER A 447 -25.15 -3.20 4.44
CA SER A 447 -23.71 -3.35 4.18
C SER A 447 -22.85 -2.72 5.28
N LEU A 448 -23.25 -1.56 5.82
CA LEU A 448 -22.46 -0.85 6.83
C LEU A 448 -22.50 -1.59 8.17
N VAL A 449 -23.68 -2.08 8.58
CA VAL A 449 -23.86 -2.82 9.83
C VAL A 449 -23.17 -4.19 9.77
N LEU A 450 -23.24 -4.89 8.63
CA LEU A 450 -22.54 -6.16 8.44
C LEU A 450 -21.02 -5.99 8.41
N GLN A 451 -20.49 -4.92 7.80
CA GLN A 451 -19.06 -4.60 7.88
C GLN A 451 -18.61 -4.35 9.33
N ALA A 452 -19.42 -3.66 10.14
CA ALA A 452 -19.12 -3.46 11.56
C ALA A 452 -19.09 -4.79 12.33
N LEU A 453 -20.09 -5.66 12.12
CA LEU A 453 -20.12 -6.99 12.73
C LEU A 453 -18.89 -7.81 12.34
N MET A 454 -18.58 -7.88 11.04
CA MET A 454 -17.43 -8.60 10.51
C MET A 454 -16.11 -8.14 11.12
N ASN A 455 -15.88 -6.82 11.21
CA ASN A 455 -14.70 -6.25 11.84
C ASN A 455 -14.57 -6.65 13.31
N ILE A 456 -15.67 -6.64 14.06
CA ILE A 456 -15.68 -7.06 15.47
C ILE A 456 -15.34 -8.55 15.56
N MET A 457 -15.99 -9.40 14.76
CA MET A 457 -15.74 -10.85 14.78
C MET A 457 -14.31 -11.21 14.43
N PHE A 458 -13.72 -10.54 13.43
CA PHE A 458 -12.33 -10.74 13.05
C PHE A 458 -11.35 -10.42 14.19
N ILE A 459 -11.49 -9.25 14.83
CA ILE A 459 -10.61 -8.82 15.93
C ILE A 459 -10.81 -9.68 17.18
N ASP A 460 -12.06 -10.11 17.43
CA ASP A 460 -12.41 -10.98 18.55
C ASP A 460 -11.83 -12.39 18.41
N ARG A 461 -11.91 -12.98 17.21
CA ARG A 461 -11.35 -14.31 16.94
C ARG A 461 -9.81 -14.31 16.95
N LEU A 462 -9.18 -13.18 16.70
CA LEU A 462 -7.75 -12.99 16.96
C LEU A 462 -7.42 -12.78 18.46
N ASN A 463 -8.44 -12.67 19.32
CA ASN A 463 -8.34 -12.41 20.75
C ASN A 463 -7.57 -11.11 21.07
N LEU A 464 -7.85 -10.04 20.30
CA LEU A 464 -7.15 -8.77 20.42
C LEU A 464 -7.94 -7.69 21.18
N PHE A 465 -9.17 -7.94 21.64
CA PHE A 465 -9.89 -6.98 22.47
C PHE A 465 -9.42 -7.02 23.93
N ASN A 466 -9.21 -5.86 24.55
CA ASN A 466 -8.83 -5.77 25.98
C ASN A 466 -9.97 -5.42 26.94
N ASP A 467 -11.05 -4.82 26.45
CA ASP A 467 -12.13 -4.24 27.25
C ASP A 467 -13.52 -4.76 26.81
N LYS A 468 -13.56 -5.87 26.05
CA LYS A 468 -14.78 -6.59 25.72
C LYS A 468 -15.12 -7.58 26.85
N GLU A 469 -16.20 -7.31 27.55
CA GLU A 469 -16.70 -8.19 28.60
C GLU A 469 -17.36 -9.44 28.00
N ARG A 470 -17.11 -10.60 28.62
CA ARG A 470 -17.86 -11.82 28.31
C ARG A 470 -19.29 -11.65 28.81
N GLY A 471 -20.26 -11.90 27.93
CA GLY A 471 -21.66 -11.85 28.31
C GLY A 471 -22.03 -12.97 29.28
N VAL A 472 -23.20 -12.83 29.91
CA VAL A 472 -23.77 -13.81 30.82
C VAL A 472 -25.12 -14.26 30.25
N LEU A 473 -25.27 -15.57 30.06
CA LEU A 473 -26.53 -16.23 29.72
C LEU A 473 -27.05 -16.97 30.96
N LYS A 474 -28.24 -16.60 31.43
CA LYS A 474 -28.94 -17.24 32.55
C LYS A 474 -30.31 -17.76 32.14
N ILE A 475 -30.91 -17.14 31.13
CA ILE A 475 -32.25 -17.50 30.69
C ILE A 475 -32.18 -18.70 29.73
N MET A 476 -32.74 -19.83 30.17
CA MET A 476 -33.04 -20.96 29.31
C MET A 476 -34.49 -20.86 28.85
N VAL A 477 -34.71 -20.89 27.54
CA VAL A 477 -36.04 -20.89 26.93
C VAL A 477 -36.27 -22.23 26.26
N GLU A 478 -37.46 -22.81 26.46
CA GLU A 478 -37.84 -24.04 25.77
C GLU A 478 -38.00 -23.82 24.27
N LYS A 479 -37.39 -24.71 23.48
CA LYS A 479 -37.42 -24.65 22.03
C LYS A 479 -38.71 -25.26 21.49
N THR A 480 -39.50 -24.43 20.82
CA THR A 480 -40.77 -24.77 20.18
C THR A 480 -40.73 -24.44 18.69
N GLU A 481 -41.62 -25.01 17.88
CA GLU A 481 -41.69 -24.68 16.44
C GLU A 481 -41.84 -23.17 16.15
N LYS A 482 -42.47 -22.42 17.06
CA LYS A 482 -42.70 -20.98 16.88
C LYS A 482 -41.47 -20.13 17.18
N ASN A 483 -40.62 -20.55 18.12
CA ASN A 483 -39.41 -19.81 18.52
C ASN A 483 -38.10 -20.40 17.97
N LYS A 484 -38.14 -21.61 17.41
CA LYS A 484 -36.98 -22.35 16.92
C LYS A 484 -36.09 -21.51 16.00
N LYS A 485 -36.65 -20.77 15.05
CA LYS A 485 -35.90 -19.87 14.15
C LYS A 485 -35.03 -18.82 14.86
N TYR A 486 -35.47 -18.32 16.02
CA TYR A 486 -34.72 -17.33 16.80
C TYR A 486 -33.65 -18.00 17.67
N LEU A 487 -33.98 -19.15 18.27
CA LEU A 487 -33.04 -19.91 19.09
C LEU A 487 -31.93 -20.53 18.23
N ASP A 488 -32.27 -21.15 17.10
CA ASP A 488 -31.32 -21.67 16.11
C ASP A 488 -30.33 -20.60 15.65
N PHE A 489 -30.81 -19.37 15.42
CA PHE A 489 -29.94 -18.24 15.08
C PHE A 489 -28.93 -17.95 16.20
N PHE A 490 -29.35 -17.87 17.46
CA PHE A 490 -28.43 -17.61 18.58
C PHE A 490 -27.53 -18.79 18.94
N GLU A 491 -27.91 -20.01 18.55
CA GLU A 491 -27.17 -21.25 18.76
C GLU A 491 -26.16 -21.55 17.63
N ASN A 492 -26.16 -20.78 16.54
CA ASN A 492 -25.22 -20.98 15.43
C ASN A 492 -23.76 -20.79 15.88
N GLU A 493 -22.98 -21.87 15.80
CA GLU A 493 -21.58 -21.92 16.28
C GLU A 493 -20.68 -20.85 15.65
N SER A 494 -21.01 -20.35 14.45
CA SER A 494 -20.19 -19.34 13.76
C SER A 494 -20.24 -17.96 14.45
N TYR A 495 -21.32 -17.64 15.17
CA TYR A 495 -21.52 -16.31 15.74
C TYR A 495 -22.24 -16.29 17.11
N SER A 496 -22.50 -17.44 17.73
CA SER A 496 -23.19 -17.55 19.01
C SER A 496 -22.50 -16.76 20.14
N GLU A 497 -21.16 -16.74 20.14
CA GLU A 497 -20.35 -15.97 21.10
C GLU A 497 -20.60 -14.46 21.03
N PHE A 498 -21.02 -13.95 19.86
CA PHE A 498 -21.38 -12.54 19.71
C PHE A 498 -22.68 -12.22 20.49
N PHE A 499 -23.58 -13.20 20.61
CA PHE A 499 -24.86 -13.09 21.32
C PHE A 499 -24.82 -13.73 22.72
N SER A 500 -23.66 -13.72 23.39
CA SER A 500 -23.42 -14.40 24.67
C SER A 500 -24.07 -13.72 25.90
N SER A 501 -25.07 -12.86 25.72
CA SER A 501 -25.75 -12.13 26.80
C SER A 501 -27.25 -12.10 26.56
N ASP A 502 -28.03 -12.40 27.59
CA ASP A 502 -29.50 -12.37 27.51
C ASP A 502 -29.98 -10.99 27.06
N TYR A 503 -29.47 -9.93 27.67
CA TYR A 503 -29.87 -8.58 27.31
C TYR A 503 -29.46 -8.19 25.88
N LYS A 504 -28.30 -8.64 25.39
CA LYS A 504 -27.90 -8.44 23.97
C LYS A 504 -28.89 -9.13 23.02
N ARG A 505 -29.34 -10.34 23.36
CA ARG A 505 -30.40 -11.07 22.60
C ARG A 505 -31.72 -10.31 22.63
N ALA A 506 -32.15 -9.80 23.79
CA ALA A 506 -33.36 -8.99 23.93
C ALA A 506 -33.33 -7.73 23.05
N VAL A 507 -32.23 -6.98 23.10
CA VAL A 507 -32.04 -5.76 22.30
C VAL A 507 -32.07 -6.08 20.81
N PHE A 508 -31.37 -7.13 20.38
CA PHE A 508 -31.39 -7.61 18.99
C PHE A 508 -32.81 -7.96 18.53
N LEU A 509 -33.53 -8.80 19.29
CA LEU A 509 -34.89 -9.20 18.94
C LEU A 509 -35.87 -8.01 18.95
N THR A 510 -35.66 -7.02 19.82
CA THR A 510 -36.42 -5.76 19.79
C THR A 510 -36.19 -4.99 18.48
N GLY A 511 -34.96 -4.99 17.97
CA GLY A 511 -34.64 -4.47 16.64
C GLY A 511 -35.38 -5.23 15.52
N VAL A 512 -35.41 -6.57 15.60
CA VAL A 512 -36.15 -7.42 14.65
C VAL A 512 -37.65 -7.09 14.66
N LEU A 513 -38.26 -6.98 15.84
CA LEU A 513 -39.68 -6.63 16.01
C LEU A 513 -39.97 -5.23 15.42
N THR A 514 -39.09 -4.27 15.70
CA THR A 514 -39.21 -2.91 15.21
C THR A 514 -39.19 -2.86 13.69
N GLU A 515 -38.24 -3.55 13.04
CA GLU A 515 -38.19 -3.58 11.57
C GLU A 515 -39.42 -4.28 10.96
N LYS A 516 -39.93 -5.34 11.60
CA LYS A 516 -41.19 -5.98 11.18
C LYS A 516 -42.37 -5.00 11.25
N LEU A 517 -42.48 -4.21 12.31
CA LEU A 517 -43.49 -3.13 12.42
C LEU A 517 -43.30 -2.07 11.32
N LEU A 518 -42.08 -1.58 11.10
CA LEU A 518 -41.81 -0.58 10.07
C LEU A 518 -42.21 -1.06 8.67
N ASN A 519 -41.98 -2.35 8.36
CA ASN A 519 -42.38 -2.95 7.09
C ASN A 519 -43.91 -3.04 6.95
N ILE A 520 -44.63 -3.33 8.04
CA ILE A 520 -46.10 -3.28 8.06
C ILE A 520 -46.59 -1.85 7.82
N GLN A 521 -46.04 -0.85 8.53
CA GLN A 521 -46.43 0.55 8.35
C GLN A 521 -46.21 1.03 6.92
N TYR A 522 -45.07 0.68 6.33
CA TYR A 522 -44.78 1.04 4.95
C TYR A 522 -45.75 0.39 3.96
N LYS A 523 -46.09 -0.89 4.17
CA LYS A 523 -47.07 -1.60 3.34
C LYS A 523 -48.47 -0.98 3.42
N GLU A 524 -48.90 -0.55 4.61
CA GLU A 524 -50.25 0.01 4.83
C GLU A 524 -50.38 1.48 4.44
N ARG A 525 -49.34 2.29 4.66
CA ARG A 525 -49.43 3.75 4.60
C ARG A 525 -48.41 4.43 3.69
N GLY A 526 -47.50 3.66 3.09
CA GLY A 526 -46.39 4.18 2.29
C GLY A 526 -45.34 4.95 3.10
N ASN A 527 -45.44 4.98 4.43
CA ASN A 527 -44.53 5.68 5.34
C ASN A 527 -44.25 4.87 6.61
N LYS A 528 -43.23 5.29 7.38
CA LYS A 528 -42.71 4.59 8.57
C LYS A 528 -42.73 5.48 9.81
N PRO A 529 -43.90 5.94 10.32
CA PRO A 529 -43.98 6.92 11.41
C PRO A 529 -43.28 6.48 12.69
N PHE A 530 -43.20 5.16 12.95
CA PHE A 530 -42.50 4.62 14.11
C PHE A 530 -40.98 4.83 14.05
N TYR A 531 -40.41 5.12 12.88
CA TYR A 531 -38.98 5.38 12.71
C TYR A 531 -38.49 6.53 13.62
N SER A 532 -39.32 7.55 13.80
CA SER A 532 -39.05 8.68 14.70
C SER A 532 -38.85 8.27 16.18
N ARG A 533 -39.42 7.13 16.62
CA ARG A 533 -39.32 6.63 18.00
C ARG A 533 -37.99 5.97 18.32
N ILE A 534 -37.19 5.64 17.29
CA ILE A 534 -35.87 5.00 17.39
C ILE A 534 -34.77 6.01 17.79
N ASN A 535 -35.10 7.30 17.93
CA ASN A 535 -34.23 8.36 18.46
C ASN A 535 -32.86 8.46 17.74
N GLY A 536 -32.85 8.26 16.41
CA GLY A 536 -31.61 8.27 15.62
C GLY A 536 -30.57 7.25 16.10
N LEU A 537 -31.03 6.12 16.65
CA LEU A 537 -30.19 5.08 17.30
C LEU A 537 -29.37 5.58 18.49
N LYS A 538 -29.72 6.69 19.13
CA LYS A 538 -29.19 7.05 20.46
C LYS A 538 -30.04 6.34 21.51
N LEU A 539 -29.70 5.08 21.77
CA LEU A 539 -30.49 4.18 22.60
C LEU A 539 -29.78 3.94 23.93
N ASP A 540 -30.59 3.85 24.97
CA ASP A 540 -30.21 3.34 26.28
C ASP A 540 -31.23 2.27 26.70
N LYS A 541 -31.05 1.70 27.88
CA LYS A 541 -31.89 0.61 28.39
C LYS A 541 -33.37 0.98 28.49
N ASN A 542 -33.65 2.20 28.96
CA ASN A 542 -35.02 2.70 29.14
C ASN A 542 -35.70 2.92 27.80
N LEU A 543 -34.96 3.46 26.83
CA LEU A 543 -35.43 3.66 25.47
C LEU A 543 -35.75 2.33 24.78
N VAL A 544 -34.93 1.29 24.94
CA VAL A 544 -35.23 -0.03 24.37
C VAL A 544 -36.51 -0.61 24.98
N LYS A 545 -36.65 -0.59 26.32
CA LYS A 545 -37.88 -1.04 27.00
C LYS A 545 -39.11 -0.27 26.52
N ARG A 546 -38.99 1.05 26.34
CA ARG A 546 -40.06 1.90 25.78
C ARG A 546 -40.39 1.52 24.33
N ILE A 547 -39.39 1.38 23.47
CA ILE A 547 -39.57 1.02 22.06
C ILE A 547 -40.27 -0.33 21.94
N PHE A 548 -39.87 -1.31 22.75
CA PHE A 548 -40.53 -2.62 22.79
C PHE A 548 -42.02 -2.50 23.09
N THR A 549 -42.40 -1.81 24.18
CA THR A 549 -43.80 -1.62 24.56
C THR A 549 -44.59 -0.81 23.51
N GLU A 550 -44.01 0.26 22.97
CA GLU A 550 -44.65 1.07 21.93
C GLU A 550 -44.83 0.28 20.61
N ALA A 551 -43.89 -0.59 20.25
CA ALA A 551 -43.98 -1.41 19.05
C ALA A 551 -45.13 -2.43 19.15
N ILE A 552 -45.28 -3.08 20.31
CA ILE A 552 -46.40 -4.00 20.58
C ILE A 552 -47.74 -3.27 20.45
N ASN A 553 -47.87 -2.11 21.09
CA ASN A 553 -49.09 -1.31 21.03
C ASN A 553 -49.43 -0.93 19.61
N LYS A 554 -48.44 -0.51 18.81
CA LYS A 554 -48.66 -0.20 17.40
C LYS A 554 -49.07 -1.43 16.60
N LEU A 555 -48.40 -2.57 16.77
CA LEU A 555 -48.80 -3.81 16.08
C LEU A 555 -50.26 -4.21 16.39
N ASN A 556 -50.71 -4.04 17.63
CA ASN A 556 -52.11 -4.25 18.03
C ASN A 556 -53.04 -3.21 17.39
N GLU A 557 -52.67 -1.93 17.34
CA GLU A 557 -53.46 -0.88 16.68
C GLU A 557 -53.66 -1.13 15.17
N TYR A 558 -52.68 -1.74 14.50
CA TYR A 558 -52.81 -2.16 13.10
C TYR A 558 -53.56 -3.49 12.93
N ASP A 559 -53.95 -4.15 14.02
CA ASP A 559 -54.50 -5.52 14.05
C ASP A 559 -53.63 -6.55 13.30
N LYS A 560 -52.30 -6.36 13.39
CA LYS A 560 -51.29 -7.18 12.69
C LYS A 560 -50.23 -7.74 13.64
N ASN A 561 -50.61 -7.97 14.89
CA ASN A 561 -49.71 -8.53 15.88
C ASN A 561 -49.65 -10.06 15.82
N TYR A 562 -48.92 -10.57 14.85
CA TYR A 562 -48.65 -12.00 14.69
C TYR A 562 -47.37 -12.45 15.42
N TYR A 563 -46.72 -11.55 16.17
CA TYR A 563 -45.36 -11.75 16.69
C TYR A 563 -45.31 -12.07 18.19
N LYS A 564 -46.38 -12.67 18.74
CA LYS A 564 -46.50 -12.99 20.18
C LYS A 564 -45.33 -13.83 20.73
N GLU A 565 -44.82 -14.78 19.96
CA GLU A 565 -43.67 -15.58 20.39
C GLU A 565 -42.38 -14.75 20.44
N LEU A 566 -42.18 -13.83 19.49
CA LEU A 566 -41.05 -12.90 19.50
C LEU A 566 -41.16 -11.94 20.70
N GLU A 567 -42.37 -11.46 21.02
CA GLU A 567 -42.63 -10.65 22.23
C GLU A 567 -42.27 -11.42 23.50
N TYR A 568 -42.68 -12.70 23.59
CA TYR A 568 -42.35 -13.56 24.72
C TYR A 568 -40.83 -13.73 24.89
N LEU A 569 -40.11 -14.06 23.82
CA LEU A 569 -38.64 -14.18 23.85
C LEU A 569 -37.95 -12.88 24.31
N ILE A 570 -38.37 -11.74 23.77
CA ILE A 570 -37.84 -10.42 24.17
C ILE A 570 -38.09 -10.21 25.67
N GLY A 571 -39.31 -10.44 26.13
CA GLY A 571 -39.69 -10.31 27.53
C GLY A 571 -38.84 -11.20 28.44
N MET A 572 -38.67 -12.46 28.08
CA MET A 572 -37.86 -13.42 28.85
C MET A 572 -36.40 -12.99 28.96
N TYR A 573 -35.77 -12.61 27.84
CA TYR A 573 -34.38 -12.16 27.84
C TYR A 573 -34.17 -10.80 28.53
N MET A 574 -35.18 -9.93 28.56
CA MET A 574 -35.12 -8.67 29.31
C MET A 574 -35.09 -8.88 30.84
N LEU A 575 -35.51 -10.04 31.35
CA LEU A 575 -35.47 -10.35 32.79
C LEU A 575 -34.06 -10.67 33.33
N GLY A 576 -33.06 -10.84 32.47
CA GLY A 576 -31.68 -11.10 32.88
C GLY A 576 -30.97 -9.88 33.49
N GLU A 577 -31.30 -9.51 34.74
CA GLU A 577 -30.84 -8.27 35.40
C GLU A 577 -29.31 -8.10 35.46
N GLU A 578 -28.54 -9.19 35.60
CA GLU A 578 -27.07 -9.11 35.59
C GLU A 578 -26.50 -8.82 34.20
N ALA A 579 -27.14 -9.33 33.14
CA ALA A 579 -26.76 -9.05 31.76
C ALA A 579 -27.06 -7.59 31.36
N GLU A 580 -28.01 -6.94 32.04
CA GLU A 580 -28.31 -5.52 31.85
C GLU A 580 -27.15 -4.65 32.36
N LYS A 581 -26.43 -5.00 33.43
CA LYS A 581 -25.43 -4.08 34.05
C LYS A 581 -24.16 -3.85 33.23
N SER A 582 -23.73 -4.80 32.40
CA SER A 582 -22.46 -4.77 31.65
C SER A 582 -22.53 -4.12 30.27
N ILE A 583 -23.72 -3.98 29.69
CA ILE A 583 -23.88 -3.49 28.32
C ILE A 583 -23.81 -1.95 28.23
N SER A 584 -23.02 -1.45 27.29
CA SER A 584 -22.92 -0.01 27.00
C SER A 584 -24.03 0.50 26.08
N ASN A 585 -24.29 1.81 26.07
CA ASN A 585 -25.27 2.42 25.16
C ASN A 585 -24.92 2.21 23.68
N ASP A 586 -23.64 2.21 23.32
CA ASP A 586 -23.22 1.95 21.94
C ASP A 586 -23.43 0.47 21.56
N GLU A 587 -23.24 -0.47 22.49
CA GLU A 587 -23.66 -1.86 22.27
C GLU A 587 -25.16 -1.97 22.10
N ILE A 588 -25.96 -1.33 22.96
CA ILE A 588 -27.42 -1.32 22.83
C ILE A 588 -27.83 -0.84 21.44
N SER A 589 -27.30 0.31 21.00
CA SER A 589 -27.51 0.83 19.65
C SER A 589 -27.10 -0.16 18.55
N PHE A 590 -25.98 -0.86 18.73
CA PHE A 590 -25.45 -1.79 17.75
C PHE A 590 -26.27 -3.07 17.62
N TYR A 591 -26.55 -3.75 18.73
CA TYR A 591 -27.38 -4.96 18.69
C TYR A 591 -28.79 -4.65 18.16
N PHE A 592 -29.33 -3.46 18.48
CA PHE A 592 -30.64 -3.05 18.00
C PHE A 592 -30.66 -2.87 16.47
N VAL A 593 -29.73 -2.09 15.92
CA VAL A 593 -29.68 -1.87 14.45
C VAL A 593 -29.26 -3.14 13.70
N LEU A 594 -28.44 -4.01 14.32
CA LEU A 594 -28.13 -5.33 13.77
C LEU A 594 -29.39 -6.20 13.70
N GLY A 595 -30.23 -6.17 14.72
CA GLY A 595 -31.55 -6.82 14.74
C GLY A 595 -32.46 -6.31 13.63
N MET A 596 -32.54 -4.99 13.45
CA MET A 596 -33.30 -4.41 12.33
C MET A 596 -32.76 -4.91 10.99
N THR A 597 -31.44 -4.88 10.80
CA THR A 597 -30.77 -5.28 9.56
C THR A 597 -31.02 -6.75 9.22
N LEU A 598 -30.94 -7.63 10.22
CA LEU A 598 -31.09 -9.08 10.03
C LEU A 598 -32.54 -9.56 10.11
N ALA A 599 -33.52 -8.69 10.32
CA ALA A 599 -34.94 -9.06 10.49
C ALA A 599 -35.49 -9.93 9.35
N LYS A 600 -34.96 -9.79 8.13
CA LYS A 600 -35.33 -10.58 6.95
C LYS A 600 -34.99 -12.06 7.07
N HIS A 601 -34.01 -12.45 7.89
CA HIS A 601 -33.65 -13.84 8.15
C HIS A 601 -34.74 -14.58 8.94
N PHE A 602 -35.66 -13.85 9.59
CA PHE A 602 -36.78 -14.41 10.35
C PHE A 602 -38.12 -14.26 9.62
N LYS A 603 -38.11 -14.18 8.28
CA LYS A 603 -39.34 -14.29 7.48
C LYS A 603 -39.76 -15.76 7.41
N GLU A 604 -41.05 -16.00 7.52
CA GLU A 604 -41.59 -17.34 7.27
C GLU A 604 -41.59 -17.60 5.77
N GLU A 605 -41.17 -18.80 5.37
CA GLU A 605 -41.35 -19.25 3.99
C GLU A 605 -42.84 -19.16 3.66
N LYS A 606 -43.19 -18.41 2.61
CA LYS A 606 -44.54 -18.52 2.05
C LYS A 606 -44.68 -19.97 1.59
N LYS A 607 -45.60 -20.72 2.18
CA LYS A 607 -46.08 -21.96 1.58
C LYS A 607 -46.52 -21.60 0.16
N SER A 608 -45.82 -22.14 -0.84
CA SER A 608 -46.23 -22.04 -2.24
C SER A 608 -47.62 -22.66 -2.37
N GLY A 609 -48.66 -21.83 -2.52
CA GLY A 609 -50.00 -22.37 -2.76
C GLY A 609 -51.21 -21.47 -2.52
N GLU A 610 -51.10 -20.28 -1.93
CA GLU A 610 -52.28 -19.41 -1.74
C GLU A 610 -51.90 -17.95 -2.05
N ASP A 611 -52.26 -17.54 -3.27
CA ASP A 611 -52.79 -16.23 -3.69
C ASP A 611 -52.60 -16.10 -5.22
N GLU A 612 -53.37 -16.89 -5.98
CA GLU A 612 -53.94 -16.42 -7.25
C GLU A 612 -55.29 -15.76 -6.89
N GLU A 613 -55.27 -14.45 -6.65
CA GLU A 613 -56.28 -13.46 -7.07
C GLU A 613 -55.88 -12.03 -6.65
#